data_AF-A0A1Q7YDY6-F1
#
_entry.id   AF-A0A1Q7YDY6-F1
#
_cell.length_a   1.000
_cell.length_b   1.000
_cell.length_c   1.000
_cell.angle_alpha   90.00
_cell.angle_beta   90.00
_cell.angle_gamma   90.00
#
_symmetry.space_group_name_H-M   'P 1'
#
loop_
_entity.id
_entity.type
_entity.pdbx_description
1 polymer ?
#
loop_
_entity_poly.entity_id
_entity_poly.type
_entity_poly.pdbx_seq_one_letter_code
_entity_poly.pdbx_strand_id
1 'polypeptide(L)'
;MPTPETRDAKLLEDFKTLKVRHPRLEEMQQFLLQAISGYRSYTLLDLYGASGVGKSTVMGQVARLVREASTNPAVFPVVIVQGSSEDVGSSARLDYYQQILAQLQHYQALRDRTKNLPLYTNPGKKSNDPAEWLEMRNAVEYAFALLQVQVVFVDEAQHLLAADPRSRPTAQLDWLKTLTNRTNVLHVLVGNFDLYECCHLNGQAVRRMRDHHFPRYHLDNQKECEEFVGALQSLLECVPMTVDVPALLTDWPWFGEWSMGCVGVLGDWIVETVDALWSKGETALTVEALTKYALQPDQRARLEMEIRTGEYRVARAKAQVELQLQRLLGTPAPDGKPLQATPDAPSTNGAGRGKGDRIERAPQRDLVGESAIASPPGKCPGSGQRLDLDVHRFTQSAVVHVQCPQCGSARKGSLKKDHIVCPSHEKLRGRSTHTGPRWVKHEAGWEVVAGAKT
;
A
#
# COMPACT_ATOMS: atom_id res chain seq x y z
N MET A 1 -49.66 -5.65 13.52
CA MET A 1 -49.63 -5.38 12.06
C MET A 1 -49.15 -3.94 11.91
N PRO A 2 -48.01 -3.67 11.26
CA PRO A 2 -47.61 -2.29 10.96
C PRO A 2 -48.65 -1.61 10.06
N THR A 3 -48.85 -0.30 10.23
CA THR A 3 -49.72 0.52 9.38
C THR A 3 -49.16 0.60 7.95
N PRO A 4 -49.98 0.87 6.91
CA PRO A 4 -49.50 0.99 5.52
C PRO A 4 -48.32 1.97 5.39
N GLU A 5 -48.42 3.15 6.02
CA GLU A 5 -47.37 4.17 6.04
C GLU A 5 -46.05 3.69 6.67
N THR A 6 -46.12 2.84 7.71
CA THR A 6 -44.90 2.27 8.33
C THR A 6 -44.31 1.11 7.54
N ARG A 7 -45.12 0.43 6.73
CA ARG A 7 -44.64 -0.60 5.79
C ARG A 7 -43.90 0.05 4.61
N ASP A 8 -44.44 1.15 4.10
CA ASP A 8 -43.82 1.89 3.00
C ASP A 8 -42.50 2.51 3.46
N ALA A 9 -42.46 3.24 4.58
CA ALA A 9 -41.21 3.81 5.10
C ALA A 9 -40.06 2.78 5.26
N LYS A 10 -40.39 1.54 5.71
CA LYS A 10 -39.38 0.48 5.84
C LYS A 10 -38.84 0.01 4.49
N LEU A 11 -39.70 -0.09 3.47
CA LEU A 11 -39.27 -0.47 2.11
C LEU A 11 -38.28 0.54 1.52
N LEU A 12 -38.39 1.84 1.84
CA LEU A 12 -37.38 2.82 1.41
C LEU A 12 -36.04 2.55 2.03
N GLU A 13 -36.04 2.35 3.35
CA GLU A 13 -34.81 2.25 4.12
C GLU A 13 -34.08 0.95 3.75
N ASP A 14 -34.83 -0.12 3.52
CA ASP A 14 -34.30 -1.37 2.97
C ASP A 14 -33.72 -1.14 1.55
N PHE A 15 -34.36 -0.30 0.71
CA PHE A 15 -33.84 0.04 -0.62
C PHE A 15 -32.62 0.97 -0.60
N LYS A 16 -32.59 2.00 0.25
CA LYS A 16 -31.45 2.92 0.44
C LYS A 16 -30.19 2.19 0.89
N THR A 17 -30.37 1.15 1.68
CA THR A 17 -29.26 0.30 2.16
C THR A 17 -28.95 -0.86 1.22
N LEU A 18 -29.74 -1.06 0.16
CA LEU A 18 -29.54 -2.12 -0.81
C LEU A 18 -28.21 -1.95 -1.53
N LYS A 19 -27.46 -3.05 -1.60
CA LYS A 19 -26.25 -3.16 -2.41
C LYS A 19 -26.42 -4.32 -3.37
N VAL A 20 -26.49 -4.00 -4.66
CA VAL A 20 -26.75 -4.98 -5.72
C VAL A 20 -25.52 -5.85 -5.95
N ARG A 21 -25.74 -7.15 -6.09
CA ARG A 21 -24.70 -8.10 -6.48
C ARG A 21 -24.49 -8.01 -7.98
N HIS A 22 -23.23 -8.01 -8.38
CA HIS A 22 -22.85 -8.04 -9.79
C HIS A 22 -21.53 -8.81 -9.91
N PRO A 23 -21.21 -9.37 -11.09
CA PRO A 23 -20.07 -10.27 -11.29
C PRO A 23 -18.75 -9.72 -10.73
N ARG A 24 -18.42 -8.45 -11.02
CA ARG A 24 -17.18 -7.84 -10.49
C ARG A 24 -17.13 -7.68 -8.97
N LEU A 25 -18.27 -7.45 -8.31
CA LEU A 25 -18.33 -7.39 -6.85
C LEU A 25 -18.07 -8.77 -6.25
N GLU A 26 -18.66 -9.81 -6.85
CA GLU A 26 -18.50 -11.20 -6.42
C GLU A 26 -17.08 -11.70 -6.63
N GLU A 27 -16.46 -11.41 -7.78
CA GLU A 27 -15.06 -11.70 -8.06
C GLU A 27 -14.14 -11.04 -7.02
N MET A 28 -14.37 -9.75 -6.74
CA MET A 28 -13.59 -9.01 -5.73
C MET A 28 -13.80 -9.57 -4.32
N GLN A 29 -15.04 -9.92 -3.97
CA GLN A 29 -15.38 -10.53 -2.69
C GLN A 29 -14.64 -11.87 -2.52
N GLN A 30 -14.67 -12.72 -3.54
CA GLN A 30 -13.96 -14.01 -3.54
C GLN A 30 -12.46 -13.81 -3.42
N PHE A 31 -11.88 -12.87 -4.16
CA PHE A 31 -10.46 -12.52 -4.08
C PHE A 31 -10.07 -12.10 -2.65
N LEU A 32 -10.84 -11.20 -2.01
CA LEU A 32 -10.57 -10.75 -0.65
C LEU A 32 -10.73 -11.88 0.38
N LEU A 33 -11.77 -12.71 0.25
CA LEU A 33 -11.96 -13.88 1.14
C LEU A 33 -10.79 -14.86 1.03
N GLN A 34 -10.31 -15.12 -0.19
CA GLN A 34 -9.12 -15.95 -0.42
C GLN A 34 -7.86 -15.30 0.14
N ALA A 35 -7.70 -13.98 0.01
CA ALA A 35 -6.58 -13.24 0.60
C ALA A 35 -6.57 -13.30 2.14
N ILE A 36 -7.75 -13.30 2.78
CA ILE A 36 -7.90 -13.35 4.24
C ILE A 36 -7.69 -14.76 4.79
N SER A 37 -8.29 -15.77 4.16
CA SER A 37 -8.28 -17.16 4.65
C SER A 37 -7.09 -17.99 4.15
N GLY A 38 -6.52 -17.63 3.00
CA GLY A 38 -5.46 -18.39 2.34
C GLY A 38 -4.06 -18.11 2.90
N TYR A 39 -3.12 -18.97 2.52
CA TYR A 39 -1.70 -18.74 2.78
C TYR A 39 -1.20 -17.52 1.99
N ARG A 40 -0.55 -16.58 2.68
CA ARG A 40 -0.01 -15.35 2.09
C ARG A 40 1.38 -15.07 2.61
N SER A 41 2.25 -14.59 1.72
CA SER A 41 3.58 -14.07 2.07
C SER A 41 3.57 -12.56 2.36
N TYR A 42 2.45 -11.89 2.05
CA TYR A 42 2.26 -10.46 2.20
C TYR A 42 1.31 -10.15 3.35
N THR A 43 1.49 -8.97 3.94
CA THR A 43 0.67 -8.47 5.05
C THR A 43 0.00 -7.14 4.72
N LEU A 44 0.29 -6.56 3.55
CA LEU A 44 -0.34 -5.36 3.03
C LEU A 44 -0.95 -5.67 1.66
N LEU A 45 -2.20 -5.27 1.45
CA LEU A 45 -2.92 -5.40 0.19
C LEU A 45 -3.59 -4.06 -0.15
N ASP A 46 -3.25 -3.48 -1.29
CA ASP A 46 -3.84 -2.22 -1.74
C ASP A 46 -4.96 -2.52 -2.71
N LEU A 47 -6.16 -2.09 -2.37
CA LEU A 47 -7.34 -2.15 -3.21
C LEU A 47 -7.68 -0.74 -3.69
N TYR A 48 -7.37 -0.45 -4.94
CA TYR A 48 -7.57 0.87 -5.52
C TYR A 48 -8.53 0.83 -6.71
N GLY A 49 -9.18 1.95 -7.00
CA GLY A 49 -10.09 2.07 -8.15
C GLY A 49 -10.91 3.36 -8.11
N ALA A 50 -11.76 3.54 -9.13
CA ALA A 50 -12.64 4.69 -9.28
C ALA A 50 -13.56 4.91 -8.06
N SER A 51 -13.94 6.16 -7.80
CA SER A 51 -15.02 6.46 -6.84
C SER A 51 -16.33 5.83 -7.33
N GLY A 52 -17.11 5.24 -6.43
CA GLY A 52 -18.37 4.58 -6.78
C GLY A 52 -18.24 3.23 -7.50
N VAL A 53 -17.06 2.62 -7.63
CA VAL A 53 -16.95 1.26 -8.22
C VAL A 53 -17.42 0.13 -7.29
N GLY A 54 -17.57 0.41 -5.99
CA GLY A 54 -18.04 -0.56 -4.99
C GLY A 54 -17.01 -1.00 -3.94
N LYS A 55 -15.88 -0.30 -3.79
CA LYS A 55 -14.81 -0.63 -2.82
C LYS A 55 -15.31 -0.76 -1.37
N SER A 56 -15.98 0.27 -0.83
CA SER A 56 -16.50 0.23 0.54
C SER A 56 -17.63 -0.80 0.69
N THR A 57 -18.36 -1.09 -0.40
CA THR A 57 -19.41 -2.11 -0.42
C THR A 57 -18.82 -3.51 -0.28
N VAL A 58 -17.82 -3.87 -1.09
CA VAL A 58 -17.18 -5.19 -1.00
C VAL A 58 -16.45 -5.36 0.33
N MET A 59 -15.80 -4.30 0.83
CA MET A 59 -15.18 -4.28 2.16
C MET A 59 -16.19 -4.63 3.25
N GLY A 60 -17.34 -3.96 3.28
CA GLY A 60 -18.40 -4.22 4.27
C GLY A 60 -18.98 -5.64 4.17
N GLN A 61 -19.21 -6.14 2.95
CA GLN A 61 -19.71 -7.50 2.72
C GLN A 61 -18.72 -8.56 3.20
N VAL A 62 -17.44 -8.43 2.85
CA VAL A 62 -16.38 -9.34 3.30
C VAL A 62 -16.22 -9.27 4.81
N ALA A 63 -16.23 -8.07 5.39
CA ALA A 63 -16.14 -7.90 6.84
C ALA A 63 -17.27 -8.62 7.58
N ARG A 64 -18.51 -8.51 7.07
CA ARG A 64 -19.66 -9.24 7.61
C ARG A 64 -19.46 -10.75 7.52
N LEU A 65 -19.10 -11.26 6.34
CA LEU A 65 -18.93 -12.70 6.11
C LEU A 65 -17.83 -13.32 6.99
N VAL A 66 -16.70 -12.64 7.15
CA VAL A 66 -15.59 -13.14 7.98
C VAL A 66 -15.97 -13.11 9.48
N ARG A 67 -16.74 -12.11 9.92
CA ARG A 67 -17.28 -12.07 11.28
C ARG A 67 -18.30 -13.19 11.52
N GLU A 68 -19.24 -13.40 10.60
CA GLU A 68 -20.27 -14.45 10.67
C GLU A 68 -19.67 -15.87 10.61
N ALA A 69 -18.56 -16.06 9.90
CA ALA A 69 -17.84 -17.33 9.86
C ALA A 69 -17.15 -17.67 11.21
N SER A 70 -16.96 -16.69 12.09
CA SER A 70 -16.34 -16.88 13.41
C SER A 70 -17.40 -17.21 14.45
N THR A 71 -17.48 -18.48 14.85
CA THR A 71 -18.46 -18.95 15.84
C THR A 71 -18.10 -18.64 17.29
N ASN A 72 -16.83 -18.28 17.57
CA ASN A 72 -16.34 -17.99 18.90
C ASN A 72 -16.55 -16.49 19.26
N PRO A 73 -17.37 -16.17 20.28
CA PRO A 73 -17.60 -14.78 20.70
C PRO A 73 -16.35 -14.04 21.18
N ALA A 74 -15.30 -14.77 21.57
CA ALA A 74 -14.02 -14.20 22.00
C ALA A 74 -13.13 -13.73 20.83
N VAL A 75 -13.51 -14.03 19.59
CA VAL A 75 -12.76 -13.66 18.39
C VAL A 75 -13.41 -12.46 17.71
N PHE A 76 -12.60 -11.49 17.28
CA PHE A 76 -13.02 -10.35 16.48
C PHE A 76 -12.13 -10.27 15.24
N PRO A 77 -12.47 -10.98 14.15
CA PRO A 77 -11.52 -11.25 13.07
C PRO A 77 -11.28 -10.05 12.15
N VAL A 78 -12.17 -9.04 12.16
CA VAL A 78 -12.15 -7.91 11.21
C VAL A 78 -12.30 -6.58 11.91
N VAL A 79 -11.33 -5.70 11.72
CA VAL A 79 -11.39 -4.28 12.12
C VAL A 79 -11.48 -3.39 10.87
N ILE A 80 -12.24 -2.29 10.93
CA ILE A 80 -12.35 -1.33 9.82
C ILE A 80 -11.97 0.05 10.34
N VAL A 81 -11.00 0.70 9.73
CA VAL A 81 -10.52 2.04 10.08
C VAL A 81 -10.77 2.95 8.89
N GLN A 82 -11.05 4.23 9.12
CA GLN A 82 -11.20 5.23 8.07
C GLN A 82 -10.03 6.23 8.12
N GLY A 83 -9.41 6.49 6.98
CA GLY A 83 -8.42 7.55 6.83
C GLY A 83 -9.08 8.93 6.80
N SER A 84 -8.57 9.87 7.59
CA SER A 84 -9.02 11.26 7.59
C SER A 84 -8.02 12.18 6.91
N SER A 85 -8.50 13.09 6.06
CA SER A 85 -7.67 14.14 5.45
C SER A 85 -7.28 15.25 6.42
N GLU A 86 -8.00 15.37 7.55
CA GLU A 86 -7.72 16.37 8.58
C GLU A 86 -6.54 15.98 9.47
N ASP A 87 -6.23 14.69 9.50
CA ASP A 87 -5.16 14.14 10.31
C ASP A 87 -3.80 14.25 9.62
N VAL A 88 -2.83 14.78 10.34
CA VAL A 88 -1.49 15.07 9.81
C VAL A 88 -0.41 14.36 10.62
N GLY A 89 0.49 13.67 9.92
CA GLY A 89 1.69 13.05 10.46
C GLY A 89 1.40 12.05 11.57
N SER A 90 1.76 12.41 12.80
CA SER A 90 1.55 11.54 13.96
C SER A 90 0.08 11.42 14.35
N SER A 91 -0.76 12.45 14.15
CA SER A 91 -2.18 12.38 14.57
C SER A 91 -2.93 11.30 13.80
N ALA A 92 -2.64 11.11 12.51
CA ALA A 92 -3.20 10.03 11.70
C ALA A 92 -2.90 8.63 12.28
N ARG A 93 -1.71 8.45 12.86
CA ARG A 93 -1.34 7.18 13.53
C ARG A 93 -2.09 7.00 14.85
N LEU A 94 -2.33 8.09 15.56
CA LEU A 94 -3.06 8.06 16.83
C LEU A 94 -4.52 7.73 16.58
N ASP A 95 -5.15 8.44 15.65
CA ASP A 95 -6.53 8.21 15.23
C ASP A 95 -6.73 6.76 14.75
N TYR A 96 -5.80 6.24 13.93
CA TYR A 96 -5.77 4.83 13.56
C TYR A 96 -5.81 3.88 14.78
N TYR A 97 -4.97 4.10 15.79
CA TYR A 97 -4.99 3.26 17.00
C TYR A 97 -6.26 3.46 17.82
N GLN A 98 -6.78 4.67 17.92
CA GLN A 98 -8.02 4.98 18.64
C GLN A 98 -9.23 4.30 18.01
N GLN A 99 -9.38 4.38 16.69
CA GLN A 99 -10.46 3.72 15.95
C GLN A 99 -10.45 2.19 16.14
N ILE A 100 -9.26 1.57 16.15
CA ILE A 100 -9.12 0.14 16.44
C ILE A 100 -9.58 -0.16 17.87
N LEU A 101 -9.01 0.52 18.87
CA LEU A 101 -9.32 0.24 20.27
C LEU A 101 -10.79 0.53 20.61
N ALA A 102 -11.40 1.52 19.96
CA ALA A 102 -12.83 1.85 20.11
C ALA A 102 -13.73 0.72 19.61
N GLN A 103 -13.39 0.03 18.52
CA GLN A 103 -14.15 -1.14 18.05
C GLN A 103 -14.01 -2.34 18.99
N LEU A 104 -12.90 -2.45 19.71
CA LEU A 104 -12.57 -3.59 20.56
C LEU A 104 -12.87 -3.34 22.06
N GLN A 105 -13.41 -2.16 22.41
CA GLN A 105 -13.58 -1.72 23.79
C GLN A 105 -14.56 -2.57 24.62
N HIS A 106 -15.47 -3.30 23.97
CA HIS A 106 -16.47 -4.15 24.63
C HIS A 106 -15.86 -5.43 25.22
N TYR A 107 -14.64 -5.80 24.80
CA TYR A 107 -13.93 -6.95 25.35
C TYR A 107 -13.28 -6.58 26.69
N GLN A 108 -13.72 -7.24 27.77
CA GLN A 108 -13.34 -6.90 29.15
C GLN A 108 -11.82 -6.83 29.36
N ALA A 109 -11.08 -7.78 28.79
CA ALA A 109 -9.61 -7.84 28.88
C ALA A 109 -8.89 -6.65 28.21
N LEU A 110 -9.55 -5.95 27.27
CA LEU A 110 -9.03 -4.73 26.67
C LEU A 110 -9.47 -3.49 27.42
N ARG A 111 -10.69 -3.50 27.98
CA ARG A 111 -11.25 -2.37 28.71
C ARG A 111 -10.36 -1.91 29.87
N ASP A 112 -9.77 -2.84 30.61
CA ASP A 112 -8.90 -2.48 31.74
C ASP A 112 -7.55 -1.93 31.28
N ARG A 113 -7.06 -2.39 30.13
CA ARG A 113 -5.83 -1.89 29.52
C ARG A 113 -6.03 -0.50 28.93
N THR A 114 -7.17 -0.24 28.28
CA THR A 114 -7.44 1.05 27.62
C THR A 114 -7.78 2.18 28.58
N LYS A 115 -8.35 1.88 29.76
CA LYS A 115 -8.60 2.89 30.82
C LYS A 115 -7.35 3.65 31.26
N ASN A 116 -6.19 2.99 31.21
CA ASN A 116 -4.93 3.57 31.65
C ASN A 116 -4.13 4.22 30.53
N LEU A 117 -4.65 4.25 29.29
CA LEU A 117 -3.97 4.86 28.14
C LEU A 117 -4.36 6.34 28.03
N PRO A 118 -3.46 7.30 28.33
CA PRO A 118 -3.81 8.72 28.35
C PRO A 118 -4.25 9.25 26.98
N LEU A 119 -3.64 8.73 25.91
CA LEU A 119 -3.94 9.09 24.52
C LEU A 119 -5.24 8.47 24.00
N TYR A 120 -5.76 7.42 24.65
CA TYR A 120 -7.08 6.86 24.31
C TYR A 120 -8.19 7.55 25.11
N THR A 121 -7.97 7.78 26.41
CA THR A 121 -8.98 8.40 27.29
C THR A 121 -9.17 9.89 27.05
N ASN A 122 -8.15 10.58 26.53
CA ASN A 122 -8.20 11.99 26.17
C ASN A 122 -7.81 12.20 24.69
N PRO A 123 -8.76 12.02 23.74
CA PRO A 123 -8.44 12.12 22.30
C PRO A 123 -7.86 13.45 21.86
N GLY A 124 -8.20 14.56 22.55
CA GLY A 124 -7.63 15.88 22.28
C GLY A 124 -6.22 16.12 22.84
N LYS A 125 -5.64 15.15 23.56
CA LYS A 125 -4.31 15.28 24.15
C LYS A 125 -3.25 15.20 23.06
N LYS A 126 -2.46 16.26 22.94
CA LYS A 126 -1.21 16.24 22.16
C LYS A 126 -0.08 15.76 23.07
N SER A 127 0.59 14.68 22.68
CA SER A 127 1.73 14.14 23.44
C SER A 127 2.94 13.93 22.55
N ASN A 128 4.08 14.40 23.05
CA ASN A 128 5.39 14.16 22.46
C ASN A 128 6.15 13.05 23.20
N ASP A 129 5.54 12.42 24.21
CA ASP A 129 6.17 11.36 24.99
C ASP A 129 6.17 10.03 24.21
N PRO A 130 7.33 9.52 23.78
CA PRO A 130 7.41 8.25 23.04
C PRO A 130 6.82 7.06 23.80
N ALA A 131 6.79 7.10 25.13
CA ALA A 131 6.22 6.03 25.95
C ALA A 131 4.71 5.89 25.73
N GLU A 132 3.96 6.99 25.70
CA GLU A 132 2.50 6.95 25.49
C GLU A 132 2.14 6.41 24.10
N TRP A 133 2.93 6.77 23.07
CA TRP A 133 2.77 6.22 21.72
C TRP A 133 3.10 4.72 21.66
N LEU A 134 4.13 4.30 22.39
CA LEU A 134 4.50 2.89 22.51
C LEU A 134 3.39 2.09 23.20
N GLU A 135 2.77 2.64 24.25
CA GLU A 135 1.64 2.02 24.95
C GLU A 135 0.41 1.86 24.04
N MET A 136 0.06 2.88 23.25
CA MET A 136 -1.01 2.77 22.25
C MET A 136 -0.76 1.64 21.26
N ARG A 137 0.46 1.56 20.71
CA ARG A 137 0.83 0.47 19.80
C ARG A 137 0.78 -0.88 20.49
N ASN A 138 1.34 -1.01 21.69
CA ASN A 138 1.35 -2.26 22.44
C ASN A 138 -0.07 -2.71 22.81
N ALA A 139 -0.99 -1.78 23.06
CA ALA A 139 -2.40 -2.10 23.30
C ALA A 139 -3.08 -2.67 22.06
N VAL A 140 -2.81 -2.10 20.87
CA VAL A 140 -3.32 -2.62 19.60
C VAL A 140 -2.69 -3.98 19.25
N GLU A 141 -1.38 -4.15 19.41
CA GLU A 141 -0.69 -5.43 19.20
C GLU A 141 -1.27 -6.52 20.12
N TYR A 142 -1.50 -6.18 21.40
CA TYR A 142 -2.15 -7.07 22.36
C TYR A 142 -3.60 -7.41 21.95
N ALA A 143 -4.38 -6.43 21.51
CA ALA A 143 -5.75 -6.63 21.07
C ALA A 143 -5.85 -7.55 19.84
N PHE A 144 -4.96 -7.37 18.87
CA PHE A 144 -4.89 -8.22 17.68
C PHE A 144 -4.60 -9.68 18.03
N ALA A 145 -3.63 -9.92 18.93
CA ALA A 145 -3.30 -11.27 19.38
C ALA A 145 -4.43 -11.90 20.20
N LEU A 146 -5.00 -11.15 21.15
CA LEU A 146 -6.05 -11.64 22.06
C LEU A 146 -7.32 -12.01 21.31
N LEU A 147 -7.77 -11.15 20.39
CA LEU A 147 -9.03 -11.33 19.66
C LEU A 147 -8.86 -12.04 18.32
N GLN A 148 -7.66 -12.53 18.03
CA GLN A 148 -7.32 -13.24 16.79
C GLN A 148 -7.76 -12.46 15.54
N VAL A 149 -7.46 -11.16 15.52
CA VAL A 149 -7.75 -10.30 14.36
C VAL A 149 -7.01 -10.87 13.14
N GLN A 150 -7.74 -11.10 12.06
CA GLN A 150 -7.18 -11.66 10.82
C GLN A 150 -6.87 -10.58 9.80
N VAL A 151 -7.73 -9.56 9.75
CA VAL A 151 -7.65 -8.45 8.79
C VAL A 151 -8.07 -7.12 9.40
N VAL A 152 -7.37 -6.07 8.99
CA VAL A 152 -7.75 -4.67 9.18
C VAL A 152 -8.00 -4.06 7.81
N PHE A 153 -9.19 -3.55 7.58
CA PHE A 153 -9.47 -2.70 6.43
C PHE A 153 -9.20 -1.24 6.80
N VAL A 154 -8.57 -0.50 5.90
CA VAL A 154 -8.38 0.95 6.02
C VAL A 154 -9.07 1.59 4.83
N ASP A 155 -10.26 2.15 5.01
CA ASP A 155 -10.95 2.90 3.96
C ASP A 155 -10.34 4.30 3.81
N GLU A 156 -10.42 4.86 2.61
CA GLU A 156 -9.75 6.12 2.25
C GLU A 156 -8.26 6.18 2.66
N ALA A 157 -7.56 5.05 2.49
CA ALA A 157 -6.19 4.87 2.97
C ALA A 157 -5.17 5.84 2.35
N GLN A 158 -5.48 6.46 1.20
CA GLN A 158 -4.60 7.50 0.63
C GLN A 158 -4.41 8.66 1.61
N HIS A 159 -5.41 8.97 2.45
CA HIS A 159 -5.26 10.00 3.48
C HIS A 159 -4.32 9.57 4.59
N LEU A 160 -4.38 8.30 5.02
CA LEU A 160 -3.45 7.75 6.00
C LEU A 160 -1.99 7.76 5.49
N LEU A 161 -1.79 7.45 4.21
CA LEU A 161 -0.46 7.41 3.60
C LEU A 161 0.08 8.80 3.24
N ALA A 162 -0.78 9.73 2.81
CA ALA A 162 -0.42 11.10 2.45
C ALA A 162 -0.52 12.10 3.62
N ALA A 163 -0.77 11.61 4.85
CA ALA A 163 -0.97 12.43 6.05
C ALA A 163 0.19 13.39 6.36
N ASP A 164 1.36 13.28 5.75
CA ASP A 164 2.44 14.25 5.96
C ASP A 164 2.99 14.77 4.63
N PRO A 165 2.75 16.04 4.28
CA PRO A 165 3.35 16.65 3.09
C PRO A 165 4.88 16.79 3.21
N ARG A 166 5.43 16.77 4.44
CA ARG A 166 6.88 16.96 4.71
C ARG A 166 7.63 15.65 4.85
N SER A 167 6.97 14.57 5.28
CA SER A 167 7.53 13.21 5.25
C SER A 167 6.90 12.42 4.11
N ARG A 168 7.74 11.97 3.16
CA ARG A 168 7.27 11.16 2.02
C ARG A 168 6.38 10.00 2.53
N PRO A 169 5.33 9.57 1.79
CA PRO A 169 4.42 8.47 2.19
C PRO A 169 5.13 7.19 2.67
N THR A 170 6.41 7.04 2.33
CA THR A 170 7.37 6.08 2.88
C THR A 170 7.35 5.97 4.41
N ALA A 171 7.24 7.06 5.17
CA ALA A 171 7.30 7.01 6.63
C ALA A 171 6.06 6.33 7.25
N GLN A 172 4.88 6.61 6.71
CA GLN A 172 3.63 5.94 7.14
C GLN A 172 3.63 4.47 6.72
N LEU A 173 4.12 4.18 5.52
CA LEU A 173 4.28 2.80 5.05
C LEU A 173 5.27 2.00 5.90
N ASP A 174 6.39 2.58 6.31
CA ASP A 174 7.38 1.87 7.15
C ASP A 174 6.83 1.63 8.57
N TRP A 175 5.98 2.53 9.08
CA TRP A 175 5.23 2.31 10.31
C TRP A 175 4.24 1.14 10.16
N LEU A 176 3.39 1.12 9.13
CA LEU A 176 2.46 0.00 8.87
C LEU A 176 3.20 -1.32 8.65
N LYS A 177 4.32 -1.32 7.93
CA LYS A 177 5.19 -2.50 7.77
C LYS A 177 5.69 -3.00 9.12
N THR A 178 6.12 -2.10 10.00
CA THR A 178 6.61 -2.48 11.33
C THR A 178 5.49 -3.13 12.15
N LEU A 179 4.29 -2.55 12.13
CA LEU A 179 3.12 -3.10 12.83
C LEU A 179 2.74 -4.48 12.27
N THR A 180 2.56 -4.58 10.95
CA THR A 180 2.14 -5.82 10.28
C THR A 180 3.18 -6.95 10.40
N ASN A 181 4.48 -6.65 10.42
CA ASN A 181 5.52 -7.66 10.65
C ASN A 181 5.46 -8.26 12.07
N ARG A 182 5.00 -7.48 13.05
CA ARG A 182 4.90 -7.92 14.44
C ARG A 182 3.63 -8.70 14.71
N THR A 183 2.53 -8.30 14.09
CA THR A 183 1.20 -8.87 14.35
C THR A 183 0.80 -9.95 13.36
N ASN A 184 1.42 -9.99 12.17
CA ASN A 184 1.05 -10.84 11.05
C ASN A 184 -0.42 -10.67 10.58
N VAL A 185 -1.05 -9.55 10.93
CA VAL A 185 -2.41 -9.21 10.54
C VAL A 185 -2.39 -8.58 9.14
N LEU A 186 -3.28 -9.05 8.25
CA LEU A 186 -3.43 -8.45 6.92
C LEU A 186 -4.02 -7.06 7.04
N HIS A 187 -3.40 -6.07 6.40
CA HIS A 187 -3.95 -4.74 6.28
C HIS A 187 -4.35 -4.53 4.82
N VAL A 188 -5.65 -4.37 4.57
CA VAL A 188 -6.20 -4.07 3.24
C VAL A 188 -6.43 -2.55 3.18
N LEU A 189 -5.59 -1.86 2.41
CA LEU A 189 -5.67 -0.41 2.20
C LEU A 189 -6.60 -0.14 1.02
N VAL A 190 -7.75 0.46 1.28
CA VAL A 190 -8.81 0.70 0.29
C VAL A 190 -8.85 2.19 -0.03
N GLY A 191 -8.90 2.55 -1.32
CA GLY A 191 -8.87 3.96 -1.69
C GLY A 191 -8.87 4.25 -3.18
N ASN A 192 -8.56 5.50 -3.53
CA ASN A 192 -8.51 5.96 -4.92
C ASN A 192 -7.20 5.54 -5.62
N PHE A 193 -7.00 6.00 -6.86
CA PHE A 193 -5.81 5.67 -7.66
C PHE A 193 -4.48 6.19 -7.08
N ASP A 194 -4.48 7.14 -6.14
CA ASP A 194 -3.25 7.67 -5.53
C ASP A 194 -2.57 6.63 -4.61
N LEU A 195 -3.33 5.64 -4.13
CA LEU A 195 -2.77 4.49 -3.41
C LEU A 195 -1.76 3.71 -4.25
N TYR A 196 -1.99 3.59 -5.56
CA TYR A 196 -1.11 2.82 -6.43
C TYR A 196 0.33 3.35 -6.34
N GLU A 197 0.53 4.66 -6.43
CA GLU A 197 1.88 5.24 -6.38
C GLU A 197 2.52 5.09 -5.00
N CYS A 198 1.74 5.23 -3.92
CA CYS A 198 2.23 5.08 -2.55
C CYS A 198 2.88 3.70 -2.35
N CYS A 199 2.29 2.67 -2.94
CA CYS A 199 2.66 1.29 -2.66
C CYS A 199 3.85 0.80 -3.50
N HIS A 200 4.18 1.52 -4.57
CA HIS A 200 5.31 1.23 -5.45
C HIS A 200 6.58 2.05 -5.10
N LEU A 201 6.61 2.74 -3.95
CA LEU A 201 7.72 3.62 -3.55
C LEU A 201 9.02 2.91 -3.15
N ASN A 202 9.03 1.61 -2.84
CA ASN A 202 10.25 0.94 -2.37
C ASN A 202 10.31 -0.55 -2.75
N GLY A 203 11.38 -0.96 -3.43
CA GLY A 203 11.64 -2.35 -3.82
C GLY A 203 11.73 -3.35 -2.65
N GLN A 204 11.97 -2.89 -1.42
CA GLN A 204 11.94 -3.75 -0.22
C GLN A 204 10.51 -4.12 0.22
N ALA A 205 9.50 -3.36 -0.21
CA ALA A 205 8.09 -3.58 0.12
C ALA A 205 7.42 -4.63 -0.80
N VAL A 206 7.98 -4.89 -1.98
CA VAL A 206 7.38 -5.72 -3.05
C VAL A 206 7.08 -7.16 -2.62
N ARG A 207 7.82 -7.73 -1.66
CA ARG A 207 7.53 -9.08 -1.14
C ARG A 207 6.35 -9.12 -0.14
N ARG A 208 6.01 -7.97 0.46
CA ARG A 208 5.07 -7.86 1.60
C ARG A 208 3.83 -7.04 1.31
N MET A 209 3.77 -6.44 0.13
CA MET A 209 2.70 -5.58 -0.35
C MET A 209 2.26 -6.10 -1.71
N ARG A 210 0.95 -6.18 -1.93
CA ARG A 210 0.36 -6.48 -3.23
C ARG A 210 -0.64 -5.40 -3.56
N ASP A 211 -0.76 -5.06 -4.83
CA ASP A 211 -1.80 -4.17 -5.34
C ASP A 211 -2.86 -4.98 -6.10
N HIS A 212 -4.09 -4.51 -6.04
CA HIS A 212 -5.20 -5.05 -6.80
C HIS A 212 -6.14 -3.93 -7.24
N HIS A 213 -6.43 -3.88 -8.53
CA HIS A 213 -7.32 -2.89 -9.11
C HIS A 213 -8.77 -3.39 -9.02
N PHE A 214 -9.70 -2.53 -8.58
CA PHE A 214 -11.13 -2.74 -8.75
C PHE A 214 -11.62 -1.89 -9.94
N PRO A 215 -11.73 -2.49 -11.14
CA PRO A 215 -12.09 -1.77 -12.35
C PRO A 215 -13.60 -1.53 -12.49
N ARG A 216 -13.97 -0.40 -13.09
CA ARG A 216 -15.33 -0.09 -13.59
C ARG A 216 -15.69 -0.91 -14.83
N TYR A 217 -16.97 -1.05 -15.15
CA TYR A 217 -17.39 -1.67 -16.40
C TYR A 217 -17.03 -0.79 -17.61
N HIS A 218 -16.40 -1.37 -18.61
CA HIS A 218 -16.06 -0.74 -19.86
C HIS A 218 -17.17 -1.01 -20.89
N LEU A 219 -17.81 0.06 -21.37
CA LEU A 219 -19.01 0.01 -22.21
C LEU A 219 -18.71 -0.31 -23.69
N ASP A 220 -17.44 -0.50 -24.04
CA ASP A 220 -16.95 -0.97 -25.34
C ASP A 220 -16.69 -2.49 -25.37
N ASN A 221 -16.69 -3.15 -24.21
CA ASN A 221 -16.54 -4.60 -24.09
C ASN A 221 -17.90 -5.27 -23.95
N GLN A 222 -18.31 -6.03 -24.96
CA GLN A 222 -19.60 -6.72 -25.01
C GLN A 222 -19.93 -7.51 -23.75
N LYS A 223 -18.96 -8.27 -23.20
CA LYS A 223 -19.18 -9.07 -21.99
C LYS A 223 -19.45 -8.17 -20.78
N GLU A 224 -18.69 -7.10 -20.63
CA GLU A 224 -18.86 -6.16 -19.51
C GLU A 224 -20.16 -5.39 -19.59
N CYS A 225 -20.64 -5.08 -20.81
CA CYS A 225 -21.96 -4.50 -21.03
C CYS A 225 -23.06 -5.43 -20.53
N GLU A 226 -23.00 -6.72 -20.86
CA GLU A 226 -23.97 -7.71 -20.39
C GLU A 226 -24.01 -7.81 -18.86
N GLU A 227 -22.83 -7.82 -18.22
CA GLU A 227 -22.71 -7.83 -16.75
C GLU A 227 -23.25 -6.55 -16.12
N PHE A 228 -23.02 -5.39 -16.75
CA PHE A 228 -23.56 -4.10 -16.30
C PHE A 228 -25.10 -4.04 -16.45
N VAL A 229 -25.64 -4.51 -17.58
CA VAL A 229 -27.08 -4.58 -17.82
C VAL A 229 -27.76 -5.48 -16.78
N GLY A 230 -27.15 -6.62 -16.44
CA GLY A 230 -27.65 -7.48 -15.36
C GLY A 230 -27.67 -6.80 -13.99
N ALA A 231 -26.65 -5.98 -13.68
CA ALA A 231 -26.62 -5.18 -12.46
C ALA A 231 -27.70 -4.09 -12.45
N LEU A 232 -27.89 -3.39 -13.57
CA LEU A 232 -28.95 -2.39 -13.75
C LEU A 232 -30.34 -3.02 -13.58
N GLN A 233 -30.59 -4.16 -14.24
CA GLN A 233 -31.84 -4.90 -14.11
C GLN A 233 -32.12 -5.27 -12.65
N SER A 234 -31.13 -5.86 -11.97
CA SER A 234 -31.26 -6.27 -10.56
C SER A 234 -31.56 -5.08 -9.65
N LEU A 235 -30.99 -3.91 -9.93
CA LEU A 235 -31.27 -2.68 -9.19
C LEU A 235 -32.71 -2.19 -9.43
N LEU A 236 -33.14 -2.12 -10.69
CA LEU A 236 -34.47 -1.67 -11.08
C LEU A 236 -35.58 -2.57 -10.55
N GLU A 237 -35.37 -3.89 -10.51
CA GLU A 237 -36.33 -4.86 -9.95
C GLU A 237 -36.54 -4.71 -8.44
N CYS A 238 -35.56 -4.12 -7.74
CA CYS A 238 -35.66 -3.89 -6.29
C CYS A 238 -36.27 -2.52 -5.93
N VAL A 239 -36.55 -1.67 -6.93
CA VAL A 239 -37.09 -0.33 -6.71
C VAL A 239 -38.50 -0.43 -6.11
N PRO A 240 -38.80 0.24 -4.98
CA PRO A 240 -40.08 0.13 -4.29
C PRO A 240 -41.16 1.05 -4.89
N MET A 241 -41.28 1.07 -6.22
CA MET A 241 -42.30 1.82 -6.98
C MET A 241 -42.56 1.16 -8.33
N THR A 242 -43.50 1.71 -9.11
CA THR A 242 -43.80 1.19 -10.46
C THR A 242 -42.65 1.51 -11.40
N VAL A 243 -42.08 0.49 -12.05
CA VAL A 243 -40.97 0.65 -13.00
C VAL A 243 -41.25 -0.18 -14.26
N ASP A 244 -41.12 0.43 -15.43
CA ASP A 244 -41.07 -0.28 -16.71
C ASP A 244 -39.63 -0.73 -16.99
N VAL A 245 -39.24 -1.86 -16.37
CA VAL A 245 -37.87 -2.38 -16.46
C VAL A 245 -37.46 -2.66 -17.91
N PRO A 246 -38.25 -3.36 -18.76
CA PRO A 246 -37.87 -3.60 -20.16
C PRO A 246 -37.63 -2.33 -20.97
N ALA A 247 -38.46 -1.29 -20.77
CA ALA A 247 -38.26 -0.02 -21.44
C ALA A 247 -36.94 0.64 -21.01
N LEU A 248 -36.68 0.73 -19.70
CA LEU A 248 -35.44 1.34 -19.18
C LEU A 248 -34.17 0.56 -19.56
N LEU A 249 -34.25 -0.76 -19.68
CA LEU A 249 -33.12 -1.58 -20.14
C LEU A 249 -32.78 -1.35 -21.61
N THR A 250 -33.71 -0.87 -22.43
CA THR A 250 -33.42 -0.50 -23.82
C THR A 250 -32.45 0.69 -23.89
N ASP A 251 -32.55 1.59 -22.92
CA ASP A 251 -31.68 2.77 -22.76
C ASP A 251 -30.49 2.50 -21.83
N TRP A 252 -30.06 1.24 -21.64
CA TRP A 252 -28.91 0.92 -20.80
C TRP A 252 -27.61 1.70 -21.12
N PRO A 253 -27.29 2.08 -22.38
CA PRO A 253 -26.08 2.85 -22.67
C PRO A 253 -26.09 4.21 -21.96
N TRP A 254 -27.27 4.84 -21.85
CA TRP A 254 -27.44 6.09 -21.12
C TRP A 254 -27.10 5.91 -19.63
N PHE A 255 -27.58 4.82 -19.01
CA PHE A 255 -27.21 4.49 -17.63
C PHE A 255 -25.72 4.21 -17.46
N GLY A 256 -25.12 3.48 -18.40
CA GLY A 256 -23.70 3.18 -18.41
C GLY A 256 -22.85 4.45 -18.50
N GLU A 257 -23.13 5.31 -19.46
CA GLU A 257 -22.39 6.55 -19.69
C GLU A 257 -22.50 7.51 -18.50
N TRP A 258 -23.71 7.67 -17.94
CA TRP A 258 -23.95 8.65 -16.89
C TRP A 258 -23.47 8.18 -15.51
N SER A 259 -23.34 6.87 -15.33
CA SER A 259 -22.66 6.27 -14.17
C SER A 259 -21.17 6.01 -14.41
N MET A 260 -20.65 6.32 -15.61
CA MET A 260 -19.25 6.06 -16.00
C MET A 260 -18.85 4.57 -15.82
N GLY A 261 -19.82 3.65 -15.96
CA GLY A 261 -19.64 2.21 -15.72
C GLY A 261 -19.48 1.82 -14.24
N CYS A 262 -19.73 2.73 -13.31
CA CYS A 262 -19.59 2.52 -11.87
C CYS A 262 -20.95 2.22 -11.23
N VAL A 263 -21.15 0.98 -10.77
CA VAL A 263 -22.45 0.53 -10.21
C VAL A 263 -22.83 1.28 -8.93
N GLY A 264 -21.87 1.76 -8.13
CA GLY A 264 -22.15 2.61 -6.98
C GLY A 264 -22.72 3.97 -7.38
N VAL A 265 -22.18 4.61 -8.42
CA VAL A 265 -22.74 5.87 -8.97
C VAL A 265 -24.16 5.64 -9.51
N LEU A 266 -24.36 4.53 -10.22
CA LEU A 266 -25.68 4.12 -10.69
C LEU A 266 -26.67 3.91 -9.52
N GLY A 267 -26.22 3.21 -8.48
CA GLY A 267 -27.00 2.93 -7.27
C GLY A 267 -27.43 4.22 -6.57
N ASP A 268 -26.47 5.10 -6.29
CA ASP A 268 -26.73 6.37 -5.62
C ASP A 268 -27.71 7.23 -6.44
N TRP A 269 -27.53 7.30 -7.76
CA TRP A 269 -28.44 8.02 -8.66
C TRP A 269 -29.89 7.51 -8.61
N ILE A 270 -30.09 6.18 -8.69
CA ILE A 270 -31.44 5.61 -8.64
C ILE A 270 -32.05 5.77 -7.24
N VAL A 271 -31.27 5.57 -6.17
CA VAL A 271 -31.72 5.75 -4.78
C VAL A 271 -32.13 7.19 -4.51
N GLU A 272 -31.32 8.18 -4.92
CA GLU A 272 -31.63 9.60 -4.76
C GLU A 272 -32.90 9.99 -5.54
N THR A 273 -33.06 9.46 -6.75
CA THR A 273 -34.27 9.68 -7.56
C THR A 273 -35.50 9.12 -6.86
N VAL A 274 -35.42 7.88 -6.38
CA VAL A 274 -36.52 7.18 -5.68
C VAL A 274 -36.91 7.91 -4.40
N ASP A 275 -35.95 8.31 -3.58
CA ASP A 275 -36.19 9.06 -2.33
C ASP A 275 -36.88 10.41 -2.59
N ALA A 276 -36.46 11.10 -3.65
CA ALA A 276 -37.04 12.37 -4.03
C ALA A 276 -38.46 12.24 -4.62
N LEU A 277 -38.75 11.15 -5.32
CA LEU A 277 -40.10 10.83 -5.83
C LEU A 277 -41.05 10.47 -4.69
N TRP A 278 -40.60 9.66 -3.74
CA TRP A 278 -41.39 9.32 -2.55
C TRP A 278 -41.72 10.54 -1.69
N SER A 279 -40.77 11.45 -1.52
CA SER A 279 -41.01 12.70 -0.80
C SER A 279 -42.10 13.58 -1.43
N LYS A 280 -42.42 13.36 -2.71
CA LYS A 280 -43.51 14.04 -3.45
C LYS A 280 -44.79 13.21 -3.58
N GLY A 281 -44.80 11.97 -3.07
CA GLY A 281 -45.91 11.04 -3.23
C GLY A 281 -46.06 10.47 -4.64
N GLU A 282 -45.00 10.49 -5.45
CA GLU A 282 -45.00 9.86 -6.77
C GLU A 282 -44.85 8.33 -6.65
N THR A 283 -45.51 7.58 -7.55
CA THR A 283 -45.62 6.11 -7.47
C THR A 283 -44.93 5.37 -8.60
N ALA A 284 -44.28 6.10 -9.52
CA ALA A 284 -43.62 5.52 -10.69
C ALA A 284 -42.26 6.18 -10.95
N LEU A 285 -41.28 5.38 -11.33
CA LEU A 285 -39.96 5.85 -11.76
C LEU A 285 -40.04 6.23 -13.25
N THR A 286 -39.80 7.51 -13.56
CA THR A 286 -39.86 8.03 -14.93
C THR A 286 -38.48 8.45 -15.44
N VAL A 287 -38.29 8.42 -16.77
CA VAL A 287 -37.05 8.89 -17.42
C VAL A 287 -36.81 10.38 -17.13
N GLU A 288 -37.88 11.18 -17.03
CA GLU A 288 -37.82 12.60 -16.68
C GLU A 288 -37.24 12.81 -15.27
N ALA A 289 -37.69 12.01 -14.29
CA ALA A 289 -37.18 12.05 -12.94
C ALA A 289 -35.71 11.60 -12.88
N LEU A 290 -35.37 10.48 -13.51
CA LEU A 290 -33.99 9.99 -13.59
C LEU A 290 -33.07 11.05 -14.22
N THR A 291 -33.51 11.70 -15.31
CA THR A 291 -32.73 12.77 -15.96
C THR A 291 -32.52 13.96 -15.02
N LYS A 292 -33.54 14.33 -14.24
CA LYS A 292 -33.48 15.48 -13.32
C LYS A 292 -32.52 15.27 -12.15
N TYR A 293 -32.47 14.05 -11.61
CA TYR A 293 -31.69 13.70 -10.42
C TYR A 293 -30.33 13.10 -10.75
N ALA A 294 -29.98 12.97 -12.03
CA ALA A 294 -28.64 12.54 -12.41
C ALA A 294 -27.59 13.60 -12.08
N LEU A 295 -26.34 13.14 -11.94
CA LEU A 295 -25.19 14.02 -11.78
C LEU A 295 -25.14 15.06 -12.91
N GLN A 296 -24.87 16.31 -12.54
CA GLN A 296 -24.77 17.40 -13.49
C GLN A 296 -23.60 17.18 -14.47
N PRO A 297 -23.66 17.73 -15.70
CA PRO A 297 -22.62 17.50 -16.69
C PRO A 297 -21.19 17.83 -16.22
N ASP A 298 -21.02 18.88 -15.42
CA ASP A 298 -19.72 19.28 -14.86
C ASP A 298 -19.20 18.28 -13.81
N GLN A 299 -20.09 17.73 -12.98
CA GLN A 299 -19.74 16.69 -11.99
C GLN A 299 -19.31 15.39 -12.69
N ARG A 300 -20.08 14.96 -13.71
CA ARG A 300 -19.73 13.78 -14.52
C ARG A 300 -18.41 13.95 -15.24
N ALA A 301 -18.17 15.13 -15.83
CA ALA A 301 -16.91 15.44 -16.49
C ALA A 301 -15.72 15.38 -15.54
N ARG A 302 -15.86 15.88 -14.30
CA ARG A 302 -14.80 15.81 -13.28
C ARG A 302 -14.52 14.35 -12.87
N LEU A 303 -15.56 13.58 -12.54
CA LEU A 303 -15.41 12.18 -12.16
C LEU A 303 -14.78 11.36 -13.31
N GLU A 304 -15.26 11.50 -14.54
CA GLU A 304 -14.68 10.80 -15.69
C GLU A 304 -13.21 11.19 -15.91
N MET A 305 -12.87 12.47 -15.74
CA MET A 305 -11.49 12.95 -15.86
C MET A 305 -10.59 12.36 -14.77
N GLU A 306 -11.05 12.31 -13.52
CA GLU A 306 -10.33 11.69 -12.40
C GLU A 306 -10.09 10.19 -12.66
N ILE A 307 -11.15 9.48 -13.09
CA ILE A 307 -11.07 8.04 -13.40
C ILE A 307 -10.08 7.79 -14.53
N ARG A 308 -10.23 8.46 -15.68
CA ARG A 308 -9.32 8.29 -16.83
C ARG A 308 -7.88 8.65 -16.48
N THR A 309 -7.67 9.71 -15.72
CA THR A 309 -6.32 10.12 -15.29
C THR A 309 -5.70 9.07 -14.38
N GLY A 310 -6.48 8.53 -13.45
CA GLY A 310 -6.05 7.45 -12.56
C GLY A 310 -5.72 6.15 -13.32
N GLU A 311 -6.63 5.69 -14.17
CA GLU A 311 -6.46 4.52 -15.04
C GLU A 311 -5.19 4.67 -15.91
N TYR A 312 -5.03 5.83 -16.55
CA TYR A 312 -3.85 6.13 -17.36
C TYR A 312 -2.55 6.15 -16.56
N ARG A 313 -2.54 6.77 -15.37
CA ARG A 313 -1.35 6.78 -14.48
C ARG A 313 -0.91 5.37 -14.13
N VAL A 314 -1.85 4.52 -13.72
CA VAL A 314 -1.60 3.12 -13.36
C VAL A 314 -1.10 2.34 -14.57
N ALA A 315 -1.78 2.42 -15.71
CA ALA A 315 -1.40 1.71 -16.93
C ALA A 315 -0.01 2.10 -17.40
N ARG A 316 0.28 3.42 -17.42
CA ARG A 316 1.59 3.95 -17.80
C ARG A 316 2.69 3.47 -16.85
N ALA A 317 2.45 3.52 -15.54
CA ALA A 317 3.42 3.06 -14.54
C ALA A 317 3.72 1.56 -14.69
N LYS A 318 2.69 0.72 -14.87
CA LYS A 318 2.87 -0.73 -15.13
C LYS A 318 3.68 -0.97 -16.40
N ALA A 319 3.37 -0.27 -17.50
CA ALA A 319 4.11 -0.41 -18.75
C ALA A 319 5.58 0.04 -18.63
N GLN A 320 5.85 1.13 -17.90
CA GLN A 320 7.21 1.61 -17.66
C GLN A 320 8.03 0.62 -16.83
N VAL A 321 7.44 0.06 -15.77
CA VAL A 321 8.09 -0.94 -14.92
C VAL A 321 8.39 -2.21 -15.71
N GLU A 322 7.47 -2.68 -16.55
CA GLU A 322 7.67 -3.85 -17.42
C GLU A 322 8.81 -3.62 -18.42
N LEU A 323 8.84 -2.47 -19.09
CA LEU A 323 9.93 -2.10 -20.00
C LEU A 323 11.28 -2.02 -19.27
N GLN A 324 11.29 -1.46 -18.06
CA GLN A 324 12.50 -1.38 -17.23
C GLN A 324 12.96 -2.78 -16.81
N LEU A 325 12.03 -3.67 -16.44
CA LEU A 325 12.33 -5.05 -16.10
C LEU A 325 12.95 -5.80 -17.28
N GLN A 326 12.36 -5.69 -18.47
CA GLN A 326 12.91 -6.30 -19.70
C GLN A 326 14.33 -5.82 -19.99
N ARG A 327 14.58 -4.50 -19.84
CA ARG A 327 15.93 -3.92 -19.98
C ARG A 327 16.92 -4.46 -18.95
N LEU A 328 16.49 -4.64 -17.70
CA LEU A 328 17.34 -5.15 -16.61
C LEU A 328 17.62 -6.65 -16.73
N LEU A 329 16.65 -7.43 -17.23
CA LEU A 329 16.78 -8.87 -17.47
C LEU A 329 17.57 -9.19 -18.75
N GLY A 330 17.90 -8.19 -19.56
CA GLY A 330 18.65 -8.35 -20.81
C GLY A 330 17.86 -9.07 -21.90
N THR A 331 16.53 -9.12 -21.81
CA THR A 331 15.67 -9.64 -22.87
C THR A 331 15.66 -8.65 -24.02
N PRO A 332 16.06 -9.05 -25.25
CA PRO A 332 15.98 -8.15 -26.40
C PRO A 332 14.50 -7.82 -26.64
N ALA A 333 14.20 -6.53 -26.86
CA ALA A 333 12.88 -6.11 -27.32
C ALA A 333 12.51 -6.89 -28.59
N PRO A 334 11.22 -7.16 -28.85
CA PRO A 334 10.78 -7.89 -30.04
C PRO A 334 11.19 -7.23 -31.37
N ASP A 335 11.66 -5.99 -31.34
CA ASP A 335 12.35 -5.34 -32.46
C ASP A 335 13.84 -5.22 -32.13
N GLY A 336 14.68 -6.08 -32.73
CA GLY A 336 16.12 -6.22 -32.50
C GLY A 336 17.01 -5.01 -32.83
N LYS A 337 16.62 -3.80 -32.46
CA LYS A 337 17.46 -2.60 -32.51
C LYS A 337 18.02 -2.29 -31.12
N PRO A 338 19.34 -2.09 -30.98
CA PRO A 338 19.90 -1.56 -29.75
C PRO A 338 19.39 -0.12 -29.57
N LEU A 339 18.65 0.13 -28.48
CA LEU A 339 18.25 1.48 -28.09
C LEU A 339 19.49 2.25 -27.60
N GLN A 340 20.03 3.12 -28.45
CA GLN A 340 21.04 4.11 -28.06
C GLN A 340 20.40 5.11 -27.10
N ALA A 341 21.03 5.34 -25.95
CA ALA A 341 20.64 6.36 -25.01
C ALA A 341 21.04 7.75 -25.55
N THR A 342 20.06 8.62 -25.82
CA THR A 342 20.28 10.06 -25.94
C THR A 342 20.01 10.74 -24.60
N PRO A 343 20.89 11.62 -24.10
CA PRO A 343 20.63 12.44 -22.93
C PRO A 343 19.87 13.72 -23.36
N ASP A 344 18.66 13.91 -22.87
CA ASP A 344 17.92 15.17 -23.08
C ASP A 344 18.47 16.31 -22.20
N ALA A 345 18.51 17.52 -22.78
CA ALA A 345 19.05 18.76 -22.23
C ALA A 345 18.06 19.47 -21.26
N PRO A 346 18.56 20.35 -20.34
CA PRO A 346 17.75 20.95 -19.27
C PRO A 346 17.10 22.29 -19.68
N SER A 347 15.88 22.54 -19.23
CA SER A 347 15.22 23.86 -19.29
C SER A 347 15.49 24.69 -18.02
N THR A 348 15.79 25.97 -18.23
CA THR A 348 16.16 27.03 -17.26
C THR A 348 14.92 27.84 -16.83
N ASN A 349 14.61 28.09 -15.55
CA ASN A 349 15.01 29.23 -14.70
C ASN A 349 14.26 29.10 -13.34
N GLY A 350 14.77 29.40 -12.13
CA GLY A 350 16.03 30.04 -11.72
C GLY A 350 16.39 29.83 -10.22
N ALA A 351 17.70 30.03 -9.95
CA ALA A 351 18.50 30.32 -8.73
C ALA A 351 17.97 29.96 -7.32
N GLY A 352 18.70 29.35 -6.38
CA GLY A 352 20.10 28.94 -6.14
C GLY A 352 20.18 28.63 -4.62
N ARG A 353 20.83 27.60 -4.07
CA ARG A 353 22.26 27.23 -3.99
C ARG A 353 22.34 25.89 -3.23
N GLY A 354 23.28 25.01 -3.62
CA GLY A 354 23.88 24.01 -2.73
C GLY A 354 23.36 22.57 -2.85
N LYS A 355 23.93 21.81 -3.80
CA LYS A 355 23.67 20.39 -4.12
C LYS A 355 24.05 19.40 -3.00
N GLY A 356 23.25 18.35 -2.85
CA GLY A 356 23.67 17.10 -2.20
C GLY A 356 22.57 16.11 -1.81
N ASP A 357 21.59 15.82 -2.69
CA ASP A 357 20.68 14.67 -2.53
C ASP A 357 21.51 13.38 -2.73
N ARG A 358 21.61 12.53 -1.72
CA ARG A 358 20.65 11.48 -1.35
C ARG A 358 20.72 10.30 -2.31
N ILE A 359 21.43 9.32 -1.78
CA ILE A 359 21.45 7.89 -2.09
C ILE A 359 20.02 7.35 -2.20
N GLU A 360 19.75 6.50 -3.20
CA GLU A 360 18.87 5.35 -2.98
C GLU A 360 19.27 4.14 -3.84
N ARG A 361 19.54 3.05 -3.12
CA ARG A 361 19.50 1.64 -3.56
C ARG A 361 18.04 1.27 -3.85
N ALA A 362 17.67 0.10 -4.36
CA ALA A 362 18.12 -1.30 -4.20
C ALA A 362 17.46 -2.11 -5.36
N PRO A 363 17.19 -3.44 -5.37
CA PRO A 363 17.31 -4.50 -4.35
C PRO A 363 17.97 -5.79 -4.93
N GLN A 364 18.34 -6.81 -4.16
CA GLN A 364 17.47 -7.98 -3.93
C GLN A 364 18.08 -8.98 -2.92
N ARG A 365 17.20 -9.85 -2.43
CA ARG A 365 17.23 -10.67 -1.21
C ARG A 365 17.43 -12.17 -1.44
N ASP A 366 18.01 -12.78 -0.41
CA ASP A 366 18.28 -14.18 -0.11
C ASP A 366 17.08 -15.15 -0.02
N LEU A 367 17.42 -16.45 0.10
CA LEU A 367 16.61 -17.59 0.59
C LEU A 367 17.09 -18.04 2.00
N VAL A 368 16.19 -18.66 2.76
CA VAL A 368 16.19 -18.84 4.24
C VAL A 368 16.44 -20.30 4.68
N GLY A 369 17.09 -20.47 5.84
CA GLY A 369 17.23 -21.71 6.66
C GLY A 369 18.72 -22.04 6.89
N GLU A 370 19.30 -22.25 8.07
CA GLU A 370 18.87 -22.68 9.40
C GLU A 370 19.64 -21.93 10.51
N SER A 371 19.03 -21.85 11.69
CA SER A 371 19.55 -21.18 12.87
C SER A 371 20.81 -21.84 13.44
N ALA A 372 21.90 -21.08 13.49
CA ALA A 372 22.96 -21.30 14.48
C ALA A 372 23.18 -20.00 15.25
N ILE A 373 23.06 -20.09 16.57
CA ILE A 373 23.27 -19.01 17.53
C ILE A 373 24.67 -18.42 17.31
N ALA A 374 24.74 -17.21 16.76
CA ALA A 374 26.01 -16.52 16.51
C ALA A 374 26.18 -15.37 17.50
N SER A 375 27.23 -15.46 18.33
CA SER A 375 27.77 -14.38 19.14
C SER A 375 28.07 -13.14 18.27
N PRO A 376 28.01 -11.90 18.81
CA PRO A 376 28.26 -10.70 18.01
C PRO A 376 29.67 -10.72 17.38
N PRO A 377 29.85 -10.23 16.14
CA PRO A 377 31.13 -10.29 15.46
C PRO A 377 32.15 -9.37 16.15
N GLY A 378 33.12 -9.97 16.83
CA GLY A 378 34.27 -9.25 17.39
C GLY A 378 35.09 -8.56 16.30
N LYS A 379 35.45 -7.29 16.52
CA LYS A 379 36.38 -6.54 15.67
C LYS A 379 37.67 -7.35 15.45
N CYS A 380 38.23 -7.29 14.24
CA CYS A 380 39.50 -7.95 13.94
C CYS A 380 40.63 -7.38 14.83
N PRO A 381 41.54 -8.17 15.41
CA PRO A 381 42.68 -7.64 16.15
C PRO A 381 43.58 -6.71 15.32
N GLY A 382 43.65 -6.94 14.00
CA GLY A 382 44.37 -6.09 13.04
C GLY A 382 43.60 -4.85 12.56
N SER A 383 42.41 -4.61 13.12
CA SER A 383 41.56 -3.46 12.83
C SER A 383 42.16 -2.19 13.44
N GLY A 384 42.48 -1.20 12.62
CA GLY A 384 43.01 0.09 13.11
C GLY A 384 44.48 0.06 13.52
N GLN A 385 45.20 -1.05 13.33
CA GLN A 385 46.63 -1.12 13.60
C GLN A 385 47.46 -0.41 12.53
N ARG A 386 48.55 0.22 12.97
CA ARG A 386 49.59 0.79 12.09
C ARG A 386 50.21 -0.34 11.26
N LEU A 387 50.17 -0.17 9.95
CA LEU A 387 50.89 -1.02 9.01
C LEU A 387 52.30 -0.46 8.88
N ASP A 388 53.29 -1.34 8.98
CA ASP A 388 54.69 -1.02 8.71
C ASP A 388 54.96 -1.00 7.20
N LEU A 389 54.14 -0.23 6.48
CA LEU A 389 54.17 -0.02 5.05
C LEU A 389 54.69 1.40 4.81
N ASP A 390 55.72 1.52 3.98
CA ASP A 390 56.33 2.80 3.65
C ASP A 390 55.30 3.73 2.96
N VAL A 391 55.15 4.94 3.51
CA VAL A 391 54.15 5.92 3.06
C VAL A 391 54.42 6.37 1.63
N HIS A 392 55.68 6.57 1.27
CA HIS A 392 56.09 7.06 -0.04
C HIS A 392 55.83 5.99 -1.11
N ARG A 393 56.10 4.71 -0.82
CA ARG A 393 55.76 3.58 -1.71
C ARG A 393 54.25 3.42 -1.91
N PHE A 394 53.45 3.69 -0.89
CA PHE A 394 51.99 3.60 -0.99
C PHE A 394 51.37 4.75 -1.78
N THR A 395 51.82 5.99 -1.57
CA THR A 395 51.27 7.17 -2.26
C THR A 395 51.68 7.25 -3.73
N GLN A 396 52.85 6.72 -4.09
CA GLN A 396 53.32 6.65 -5.48
C GLN A 396 52.72 5.47 -6.27
N SER A 397 52.10 4.50 -5.59
CA SER A 397 51.44 3.37 -6.24
C SER A 397 50.00 3.72 -6.63
N ALA A 398 49.55 3.23 -7.78
CA ALA A 398 48.12 3.29 -8.16
C ALA A 398 47.22 2.39 -7.27
N VAL A 399 47.82 1.58 -6.39
CA VAL A 399 47.12 0.58 -5.56
C VAL A 399 46.84 1.13 -4.17
N VAL A 400 45.57 1.40 -3.91
CA VAL A 400 45.08 2.00 -2.64
C VAL A 400 44.55 0.99 -1.63
N HIS A 401 44.48 -0.30 -1.96
CA HIS A 401 43.97 -1.34 -1.08
C HIS A 401 45.10 -2.05 -0.33
N VAL A 402 44.93 -2.25 0.96
CA VAL A 402 45.83 -2.99 1.86
C VAL A 402 45.11 -4.22 2.42
N GLN A 403 45.81 -5.36 2.46
CA GLN A 403 45.32 -6.59 3.05
C GLN A 403 45.71 -6.64 4.53
N CYS A 404 44.72 -6.84 5.40
CA CYS A 404 44.95 -7.01 6.82
C CYS A 404 45.81 -8.26 7.06
N PRO A 405 46.98 -8.15 7.73
CA PRO A 405 47.84 -9.31 8.00
C PRO A 405 47.19 -10.36 8.91
N GLN A 406 46.22 -9.96 9.74
CA GLN A 406 45.63 -10.81 10.77
C GLN A 406 44.46 -11.67 10.27
N CYS A 407 43.73 -11.21 9.25
CA CYS A 407 42.57 -11.95 8.73
C CYS A 407 42.50 -12.01 7.21
N GLY A 408 43.42 -11.37 6.49
CA GLY A 408 43.43 -11.36 5.04
C GLY A 408 42.37 -10.45 4.40
N SER A 409 41.66 -9.62 5.17
CA SER A 409 40.65 -8.68 4.65
C SER A 409 41.30 -7.53 3.89
N ALA A 410 40.96 -7.34 2.61
CA ALA A 410 41.41 -6.18 1.85
C ALA A 410 40.50 -4.96 2.09
N ARG A 411 41.08 -3.82 2.40
CA ARG A 411 40.39 -2.53 2.62
C ARG A 411 41.20 -1.41 2.00
N LYS A 412 40.55 -0.29 1.65
CA LYS A 412 41.27 0.91 1.23
C LYS A 412 42.13 1.40 2.42
N GLY A 413 43.45 1.50 2.22
CA GLY A 413 44.36 1.98 3.26
C GLY A 413 44.05 3.44 3.63
N SER A 414 44.10 3.76 4.92
CA SER A 414 43.95 5.14 5.40
C SER A 414 45.32 5.68 5.78
N LEU A 415 45.75 6.74 5.09
CA LEU A 415 46.94 7.49 5.48
C LEU A 415 46.61 8.37 6.68
N LYS A 416 47.26 8.12 7.81
CA LYS A 416 47.31 9.03 8.95
C LYS A 416 48.68 9.71 8.94
N LYS A 417 48.80 10.86 9.63
CA LYS A 417 49.93 11.81 9.64
C LYS A 417 51.25 11.31 9.03
N ASP A 418 51.80 10.20 9.53
CA ASP A 418 53.08 9.61 9.10
C ASP A 418 53.04 8.08 8.84
N HIS A 419 51.85 7.45 8.77
CA HIS A 419 51.73 5.99 8.62
C HIS A 419 50.39 5.54 8.03
N ILE A 420 50.35 4.31 7.49
CA ILE A 420 49.14 3.73 6.88
C ILE A 420 48.46 2.81 7.87
N VAL A 421 47.13 2.86 7.92
CA VAL A 421 46.31 2.04 8.81
C VAL A 421 45.31 1.24 7.97
N CYS A 422 45.09 -0.01 8.34
CA CYS A 422 43.94 -0.76 7.85
C CYS A 422 42.68 -0.30 8.61
N PRO A 423 41.65 0.25 7.94
CA PRO A 423 40.45 0.75 8.60
C PRO A 423 39.74 -0.30 9.44
N SER A 424 38.82 0.17 10.30
CA SER A 424 38.10 -0.72 11.18
C SER A 424 37.31 -1.77 10.41
N HIS A 425 37.50 -3.05 10.73
CA HIS A 425 36.83 -4.15 10.05
C HIS A 425 36.60 -5.35 10.97
N GLU A 426 35.57 -6.14 10.64
CA GLU A 426 35.31 -7.42 11.28
C GLU A 426 36.29 -8.49 10.78
N LYS A 427 36.58 -9.49 11.63
CA LYS A 427 37.49 -10.59 11.27
C LYS A 427 36.91 -11.36 10.08
N LEU A 428 37.66 -11.43 8.97
CA LEU A 428 37.24 -12.16 7.78
C LEU A 428 37.16 -13.66 8.10
N ARG A 429 35.98 -14.26 7.93
CA ARG A 429 35.73 -15.70 8.07
C ARG A 429 35.63 -16.31 6.66
N GLY A 430 36.77 -16.51 6.01
CA GLY A 430 36.83 -17.06 4.65
C GLY A 430 37.85 -16.37 3.75
N ARG A 431 37.78 -16.63 2.44
CA ARG A 431 38.69 -16.05 1.44
C ARG A 431 38.24 -14.62 1.10
N SER A 432 39.20 -13.70 0.91
CA SER A 432 38.86 -12.31 0.55
C SER A 432 38.20 -12.26 -0.83
N THR A 433 37.06 -11.58 -0.93
CA THR A 433 36.33 -11.35 -2.20
C THR A 433 36.92 -10.21 -3.03
N HIS A 434 37.96 -9.53 -2.54
CA HIS A 434 38.62 -8.47 -3.28
C HIS A 434 39.55 -9.04 -4.35
N THR A 435 39.09 -9.01 -5.59
CA THR A 435 39.84 -9.49 -6.77
C THR A 435 40.75 -8.44 -7.38
N GLY A 436 40.72 -7.18 -6.92
CA GLY A 436 41.62 -6.12 -7.41
C GLY A 436 43.03 -6.17 -6.82
N PRO A 437 43.98 -5.39 -7.37
CA PRO A 437 45.34 -5.29 -6.85
C PRO A 437 45.35 -4.74 -5.43
N ARG A 438 46.21 -5.28 -4.57
CA ARG A 438 46.30 -4.90 -3.16
C ARG A 438 47.70 -5.11 -2.59
N TRP A 439 48.04 -4.35 -1.56
CA TRP A 439 49.24 -4.52 -0.76
C TRP A 439 49.09 -5.68 0.22
N VAL A 440 50.05 -6.60 0.22
CA VAL A 440 50.07 -7.78 1.10
C VAL A 440 51.39 -7.80 1.86
N LYS A 441 51.35 -8.13 3.16
CA LYS A 441 52.54 -8.29 3.99
C LYS A 441 53.07 -9.71 3.86
N HIS A 442 54.28 -9.85 3.30
CA HIS A 442 55.06 -11.09 3.26
C HIS A 442 56.23 -10.99 4.26
N GLU A 443 56.96 -12.09 4.46
CA GLU A 443 58.11 -12.15 5.38
C GLU A 443 59.22 -11.14 5.02
N ALA A 444 59.37 -10.84 3.72
CA ALA A 444 60.35 -9.87 3.20
C ALA A 444 59.87 -8.40 3.19
N GLY A 445 58.61 -8.13 3.57
CA GLY A 445 58.03 -6.79 3.57
C GLY A 445 56.69 -6.70 2.82
N TRP A 446 56.28 -5.47 2.47
CA TRP A 446 55.03 -5.23 1.76
C TRP A 446 55.20 -5.17 0.24
N GLU A 447 54.34 -5.89 -0.47
CA GLU A 447 54.34 -5.98 -1.92
C GLU A 447 52.93 -5.86 -2.50
N VAL A 448 52.84 -5.42 -3.75
CA VAL A 448 51.58 -5.31 -4.49
C VAL A 448 51.33 -6.62 -5.22
N VAL A 449 50.24 -7.30 -4.88
CA VAL A 449 49.78 -8.49 -5.59
C VAL A 449 48.70 -8.08 -6.57
N ALA A 450 48.89 -8.39 -7.86
CA ALA A 450 47.89 -8.17 -8.89
C ALA A 450 46.69 -9.09 -8.69
N GLY A 451 45.50 -8.58 -9.01
CA GLY A 451 44.26 -9.32 -8.92
C GLY A 451 44.26 -10.61 -9.77
N ALA A 452 43.77 -11.72 -9.22
CA ALA A 452 43.47 -12.89 -10.03
C ALA A 452 42.30 -12.53 -10.96
N LYS A 453 42.53 -12.58 -12.28
CA LYS A 453 41.45 -12.53 -13.27
C LYS A 453 40.71 -13.87 -13.18
N THR A 454 39.52 -13.86 -12.59
CA THR A 454 38.50 -14.89 -12.74
C THR A 454 37.21 -14.21 -13.10
#